data_AF-A0A2V8RNE8-F1
#
_entry.id   AF-A0A2V8RNE8-F1
#
_cell.length_a   1.000
_cell.length_b   1.000
_cell.length_c   1.000
_cell.angle_alpha   90.00
_cell.angle_beta   90.00
_cell.angle_gamma   90.00
#
_symmetry.space_group_name_H-M   'P 1'
#
loop_
_entity.id
_entity.type
_entity.pdbx_description
1 polymer ?
#
loop_
_entity_poly.entity_id
_entity_poly.type
_entity_poly.pdbx_seq_one_letter_code
_entity_poly.pdbx_strand_id
1 'polypeptide(L)'
;SGQACASVERCYVHERVADDFTARVVEKVLALRQAVGTEEGADLGAMSSERQLRTVEEHLREAVARGACVLTGGGRARGLPEGGAFHEPTVLTGVDHSMTIMREETFGPVLPVMTFRDEDEAVRLANDSPFGLTA
;
A
#
# COMPACT_ATOMS: atom_id res chain seq x y z
N SER A 1 -10.00 -3.67 0.53
CA SER A 1 -9.03 -3.12 1.51
C SER A 1 -7.67 -3.82 1.45
N GLY A 2 -7.23 -4.28 0.26
CA GLY A 2 -5.94 -4.97 0.10
C GLY A 2 -5.87 -6.39 0.68
N GLN A 3 -6.98 -6.91 1.21
CA GLN A 3 -7.05 -8.23 1.86
C GLN A 3 -7.42 -9.33 0.87
N ALA A 4 -6.59 -9.53 -0.13
CA ALA A 4 -6.71 -10.65 -1.05
C ALA A 4 -5.31 -11.15 -1.39
N CYS A 5 -5.10 -12.47 -1.42
CA CYS A 5 -3.78 -13.06 -1.60
C CYS A 5 -3.10 -12.64 -2.92
N ALA A 6 -3.90 -12.30 -3.96
CA ALA A 6 -3.39 -11.81 -5.24
C ALA A 6 -3.35 -10.28 -5.35
N SER A 7 -3.47 -9.55 -4.23
CA SER A 7 -3.34 -8.09 -4.23
C SER A 7 -1.91 -7.69 -4.55
N VAL A 8 -1.75 -6.55 -5.20
CA VAL A 8 -0.42 -5.97 -5.43
C VAL A 8 0.11 -5.42 -4.11
N GLU A 9 1.01 -6.16 -3.47
CA GLU A 9 1.68 -5.75 -2.22
C GLU A 9 2.92 -4.87 -2.48
N ARG A 10 3.52 -4.95 -3.67
CA ARG A 10 4.72 -4.19 -4.05
C ARG A 10 4.62 -3.74 -5.50
N CYS A 11 4.89 -2.46 -5.75
CA CYS A 11 4.94 -1.92 -7.10
C CYS A 11 6.38 -1.52 -7.44
N TYR A 12 6.92 -2.06 -8.53
CA TYR A 12 8.19 -1.63 -9.09
C TYR A 12 7.95 -0.80 -10.34
N VAL A 13 8.55 0.39 -10.40
CA VAL A 13 8.40 1.32 -11.52
C VAL A 13 9.76 1.78 -12.02
N HIS A 14 9.93 1.90 -13.34
CA HIS A 14 11.20 2.40 -13.86
C HIS A 14 11.38 3.87 -13.45
N GLU A 15 12.57 4.23 -12.94
CA GLU A 15 12.89 5.57 -12.42
C GLU A 15 12.49 6.73 -13.36
N ARG A 16 12.56 6.53 -14.68
CA ARG A 16 12.25 7.58 -15.68
C ARG A 16 10.79 8.00 -15.72
N VAL A 17 9.89 7.17 -15.20
CA VAL A 17 8.43 7.42 -15.21
C VAL A 17 7.82 7.39 -13.81
N ALA A 18 8.65 7.27 -12.77
CA ALA A 18 8.19 7.07 -11.39
C ALA A 18 7.33 8.25 -10.90
N ASP A 19 7.75 9.49 -11.17
CA ASP A 19 7.03 10.69 -10.74
C ASP A 19 5.65 10.79 -11.41
N ASP A 20 5.59 10.66 -12.74
CA ASP A 20 4.33 10.70 -13.50
C ASP A 20 3.39 9.54 -13.12
N PHE A 21 3.96 8.35 -12.90
CA PHE A 21 3.20 7.17 -12.48
C PHE A 21 2.60 7.37 -11.09
N THR A 22 3.41 7.76 -10.10
CA THR A 22 2.96 7.93 -8.72
C THR A 22 1.94 9.06 -8.59
N ALA A 23 2.10 10.16 -9.33
CA ALA A 23 1.10 11.23 -9.38
C ALA A 23 -0.27 10.72 -9.85
N ARG A 24 -0.32 9.92 -10.93
CA ARG A 24 -1.56 9.33 -11.45
C ARG A 24 -2.16 8.28 -10.53
N VAL A 25 -1.33 7.51 -9.84
CA VAL A 25 -1.78 6.55 -8.82
C VAL A 25 -2.43 7.29 -7.66
N VAL A 26 -1.79 8.34 -7.14
CA VAL A 26 -2.33 9.17 -6.06
C VAL A 26 -3.66 9.81 -6.46
N GLU A 27 -3.77 10.36 -7.67
CA GLU A 27 -5.04 10.90 -8.21
C GLU A 27 -6.16 9.86 -8.16
N LYS A 28 -5.89 8.64 -8.62
CA LYS A 28 -6.87 7.54 -8.61
C LYS A 28 -7.22 7.08 -7.20
N VAL A 29 -6.24 7.01 -6.30
CA VAL A 29 -6.45 6.62 -4.90
C VAL A 29 -7.31 7.64 -4.17
N LEU A 30 -7.07 8.93 -4.39
CA LEU A 30 -7.88 10.02 -3.82
C LEU A 30 -9.33 10.05 -4.33
N ALA A 31 -9.58 9.48 -5.51
CA ALA A 31 -10.93 9.36 -6.05
C ALA A 31 -11.74 8.20 -5.46
N LEU A 32 -11.11 7.29 -4.68
CA LEU A 32 -11.80 6.16 -4.06
C LEU A 32 -12.74 6.62 -2.96
N ARG A 33 -13.98 6.17 -3.01
CA ARG A 33 -14.96 6.37 -1.94
C ARG A 33 -14.82 5.27 -0.88
N GLN A 34 -14.17 5.62 0.24
CA GLN A 34 -14.16 4.77 1.42
C GLN A 34 -15.46 4.94 2.21
N ALA A 35 -16.17 3.84 2.47
CA ALA A 35 -17.47 3.85 3.13
C ALA A 35 -17.77 2.50 3.81
N VAL A 36 -18.88 2.42 4.56
CA VAL A 36 -19.38 1.13 5.05
C VAL A 36 -19.73 0.25 3.84
N GLY A 37 -19.35 -1.04 3.88
CA GLY A 37 -19.47 -1.92 2.71
C GLY A 37 -20.91 -2.17 2.21
N THR A 38 -21.93 -1.83 3.01
CA THR A 38 -23.35 -1.90 2.61
C THR A 38 -23.84 -0.64 1.91
N GLU A 39 -23.04 0.42 1.84
CA GLU A 39 -23.41 1.66 1.16
C GLU A 39 -23.19 1.54 -0.35
N GLU A 40 -24.14 2.08 -1.13
CA GLU A 40 -24.02 2.12 -2.58
C GLU A 40 -22.82 2.99 -3.00
N GLY A 41 -22.05 2.52 -3.98
CA GLY A 41 -20.86 3.23 -4.48
C GLY A 41 -19.68 3.22 -3.52
N ALA A 42 -19.58 2.26 -2.60
CA ALA A 42 -18.39 2.09 -1.76
C ALA A 42 -17.29 1.37 -2.56
N ASP A 43 -16.16 2.04 -2.79
CA ASP A 43 -14.99 1.44 -3.44
C ASP A 43 -14.12 0.68 -2.44
N LEU A 44 -14.10 1.16 -1.19
CA LEU A 44 -13.23 0.65 -0.14
C LEU A 44 -13.98 0.54 1.21
N GLY A 45 -14.03 -0.68 1.75
CA GLY A 45 -14.60 -0.94 3.08
C GLY A 45 -13.58 -0.96 4.21
N ALA A 46 -14.05 -1.37 5.40
CA ALA A 46 -13.19 -1.64 6.55
C ALA A 46 -12.23 -2.81 6.28
N MET A 47 -11.19 -2.88 7.10
CA MET A 47 -10.39 -4.08 7.27
C MET A 47 -11.14 -5.12 8.09
N SER A 48 -10.75 -6.40 7.94
CA SER A 48 -11.42 -7.52 8.60
C SER A 48 -11.29 -7.52 10.13
N SER A 49 -10.26 -6.88 10.68
CA SER A 49 -10.04 -6.82 12.13
C SER A 49 -9.13 -5.66 12.54
N GLU A 50 -9.32 -5.17 13.77
CA GLU A 50 -8.42 -4.22 14.44
C GLU A 50 -6.99 -4.76 14.56
N ARG A 51 -6.81 -6.07 14.67
CA ARG A 51 -5.48 -6.68 14.71
C ARG A 51 -4.73 -6.46 13.40
N GLN A 52 -5.38 -6.73 12.26
CA GLN A 52 -4.76 -6.51 10.95
C GLN A 52 -4.47 -5.03 10.73
N LEU A 53 -5.38 -4.15 11.14
CA LEU A 53 -5.18 -2.71 11.04
C LEU A 53 -3.94 -2.26 11.83
N ARG A 54 -3.69 -2.80 13.02
CA ARG A 54 -2.46 -2.51 13.77
C ARG A 54 -1.19 -2.97 13.04
N THR A 55 -1.21 -4.13 12.38
CA THR A 55 -0.08 -4.58 11.55
C THR A 55 0.22 -3.58 10.43
N VAL A 56 -0.82 -3.05 9.77
CA VAL A 56 -0.66 -1.98 8.77
C VAL A 56 -0.04 -0.73 9.39
N GLU A 57 -0.56 -0.28 10.52
CA GLU A 57 -0.03 0.89 11.25
C GLU A 57 1.44 0.71 11.65
N GLU A 58 1.83 -0.50 12.09
CA GLU A 58 3.20 -0.84 12.46
C GLU A 58 4.16 -0.81 11.26
N HIS A 59 3.78 -1.44 10.14
CA HIS A 59 4.59 -1.44 8.91
C HIS A 59 4.77 -0.03 8.35
N LEU A 60 3.69 0.77 8.32
CA LEU A 60 3.74 2.16 7.88
C LEU A 60 4.64 3.01 8.76
N ARG A 61 4.49 2.90 10.08
CA ARG A 61 5.31 3.64 11.03
C ARG A 61 6.79 3.30 10.90
N GLU A 62 7.10 2.03 10.71
CA GLU A 62 8.46 1.54 10.50
C GLU A 62 9.07 2.10 9.19
N ALA A 63 8.33 2.01 8.08
CA ALA A 63 8.77 2.54 6.79
C ALA A 63 9.03 4.06 6.86
N VAL A 64 8.10 4.83 7.44
CA VAL A 64 8.27 6.29 7.60
C VAL A 64 9.46 6.62 8.50
N ALA A 65 9.67 5.88 9.59
CA ALA A 65 10.82 6.06 10.46
C ALA A 65 12.16 5.78 9.75
N ARG A 66 12.14 4.97 8.68
CA ARG A 66 13.29 4.67 7.83
C ARG A 66 13.40 5.55 6.58
N GLY A 67 12.55 6.56 6.43
CA GLY A 67 12.64 7.55 5.37
C GLY A 67 11.68 7.36 4.19
N ALA A 68 10.74 6.40 4.27
CA ALA A 68 9.66 6.32 3.30
C ALA A 68 8.76 7.58 3.35
N CYS A 69 8.27 8.00 2.20
CA CYS A 69 7.38 9.13 2.04
C CYS A 69 5.95 8.66 1.80
N VAL A 70 5.00 9.16 2.59
CA VAL A 70 3.56 8.91 2.38
C VAL A 70 3.03 9.98 1.42
N LEU A 71 2.51 9.55 0.27
CA LEU A 71 1.96 10.45 -0.75
C LEU A 71 0.47 10.74 -0.55
N THR A 72 -0.26 9.83 0.07
CA THR A 72 -1.68 9.97 0.43
C THR A 72 -2.04 9.02 1.56
N GLY A 73 -3.09 9.33 2.33
CA GLY A 73 -3.56 8.50 3.44
C GLY A 73 -2.56 8.46 4.60
N GLY A 74 -2.28 7.25 5.09
CA GLY A 74 -1.28 7.01 6.14
C GLY A 74 -1.84 6.95 7.56
N GLY A 75 -3.16 6.88 7.73
CA GLY A 75 -3.77 6.72 9.03
C GLY A 75 -5.16 6.10 9.01
N ARG A 76 -5.80 6.10 10.18
CA ARG A 76 -7.19 5.67 10.32
C ARG A 76 -8.12 6.67 9.64
N ALA A 77 -9.09 6.15 8.90
CA ALA A 77 -10.05 6.96 8.18
C ALA A 77 -10.96 7.74 9.14
N ARG A 78 -11.29 8.98 8.77
CA ARG A 78 -12.15 9.87 9.55
C ARG A 78 -13.56 9.92 8.95
N GLY A 79 -14.56 10.23 9.78
CA GLY A 79 -15.95 10.38 9.31
C GLY A 79 -16.68 9.05 9.00
N LEU A 80 -16.09 7.92 9.39
CA LEU A 80 -16.69 6.59 9.32
C LEU A 80 -17.13 6.12 10.72
N PRO A 81 -18.00 5.10 10.83
CA PRO A 81 -18.52 4.65 12.12
C PRO A 81 -17.42 4.32 13.14
N GLU A 82 -17.60 4.79 14.36
CA GLU A 82 -16.69 4.51 15.48
C GLU A 82 -16.58 2.99 15.73
N GLY A 83 -15.37 2.54 16.05
CA GLY A 83 -15.09 1.11 16.28
C GLY A 83 -14.92 0.27 15.02
N GLY A 84 -15.03 0.86 13.81
CA GLY A 84 -14.68 0.19 12.57
C GLY A 84 -13.18 0.23 12.26
N ALA A 85 -12.63 -0.88 11.78
CA ALA A 85 -11.22 -0.99 11.41
C ALA A 85 -10.93 -0.37 10.04
N PHE A 86 -11.11 0.95 9.89
CA PHE A 86 -10.88 1.65 8.63
C PHE A 86 -9.49 2.30 8.57
N HIS A 87 -8.72 1.95 7.54
CA HIS A 87 -7.44 2.59 7.22
C HIS A 87 -7.55 3.29 5.87
N GLU A 88 -7.04 4.51 5.77
CA GLU A 88 -7.03 5.28 4.52
C GLU A 88 -6.19 4.55 3.47
N PRO A 89 -6.60 4.53 2.18
CA PRO A 89 -5.78 3.96 1.14
C PRO A 89 -4.50 4.79 0.99
N THR A 90 -3.36 4.11 1.12
CA THR A 90 -2.06 4.75 1.34
C THR A 90 -1.10 4.41 0.23
N VAL A 91 -0.39 5.39 -0.31
CA VAL A 91 0.67 5.19 -1.31
C VAL A 91 1.99 5.67 -0.71
N LEU A 92 3.04 4.86 -0.83
CA LEU A 92 4.38 5.21 -0.35
C LEU A 92 5.41 5.20 -1.46
N THR A 93 6.39 6.08 -1.35
CA THR A 93 7.63 6.07 -2.14
C THR A 93 8.85 6.13 -1.20
N GLY A 94 10.05 6.03 -1.76
CA GLY A 94 11.28 6.01 -0.94
C GLY A 94 11.40 4.76 -0.08
N VAL A 95 10.74 3.67 -0.49
CA VAL A 95 10.81 2.36 0.16
C VAL A 95 11.89 1.50 -0.49
N ASP A 96 12.47 0.60 0.30
CA ASP A 96 13.41 -0.40 -0.19
C ASP A 96 13.27 -1.73 0.58
N HIS A 97 13.98 -2.75 0.11
CA HIS A 97 13.93 -4.11 0.65
C HIS A 97 14.52 -4.27 2.06
N SER A 98 15.04 -3.21 2.68
CA SER A 98 15.38 -3.24 4.11
C SER A 98 14.16 -3.01 5.01
N MET A 99 13.08 -2.45 4.46
CA MET A 99 11.86 -2.10 5.20
C MET A 99 10.88 -3.28 5.24
N THR A 100 10.17 -3.43 6.36
CA THR A 100 9.23 -4.55 6.55
C THR A 100 8.11 -4.53 5.49
N ILE A 101 7.64 -3.35 5.11
CA ILE A 101 6.59 -3.15 4.11
C ILE A 101 6.95 -3.69 2.71
N MET A 102 8.23 -3.93 2.42
CA MET A 102 8.72 -4.50 1.16
C MET A 102 9.08 -5.99 1.26
N ARG A 103 9.00 -6.57 2.46
CA ARG A 103 9.43 -7.95 2.76
C ARG A 103 8.31 -8.84 3.24
N GLU A 104 7.41 -8.29 4.06
CA GLU A 104 6.29 -8.99 4.68
C GLU A 104 4.97 -8.57 4.05
N GLU A 105 3.96 -9.43 4.18
CA GLU A 105 2.61 -9.15 3.70
C GLU A 105 1.94 -8.12 4.63
N THR A 106 1.63 -6.93 4.11
CA THR A 106 0.96 -5.89 4.89
C THR A 106 -0.54 -6.14 4.94
N PHE A 107 -1.09 -6.73 3.87
CA PHE A 107 -2.47 -7.19 3.78
C PHE A 107 -3.48 -6.09 4.17
N GLY A 108 -3.25 -4.92 3.61
CA GLY A 108 -3.97 -3.70 3.89
C GLY A 108 -4.03 -2.78 2.67
N PRO A 109 -4.78 -1.66 2.74
CA PRO A 109 -4.92 -0.76 1.60
C PRO A 109 -3.68 0.13 1.45
N VAL A 110 -2.52 -0.48 1.25
CA VAL A 110 -1.22 0.18 1.19
C VAL A 110 -0.46 -0.26 -0.06
N LEU A 111 0.03 0.71 -0.84
CA LEU A 111 0.80 0.47 -2.05
C LEU A 111 2.19 1.11 -1.92
N PRO A 112 3.22 0.34 -1.55
CA PRO A 112 4.60 0.78 -1.61
C PRO A 112 5.11 0.73 -3.06
N VAL A 113 5.75 1.82 -3.50
CA VAL A 113 6.31 1.98 -4.85
C VAL A 113 7.82 2.18 -4.77
N MET A 114 8.57 1.22 -5.32
CA MET A 114 10.02 1.22 -5.39
C MET A 114 10.47 1.39 -6.85
N THR A 115 11.53 2.17 -7.08
CA THR A 115 12.07 2.37 -8.42
C THR A 115 13.09 1.32 -8.83
N PHE A 116 13.20 1.04 -10.12
CA PHE A 116 14.31 0.28 -10.72
C PHE A 116 14.90 1.00 -11.94
N ARG A 117 16.11 0.59 -12.36
CA ARG A 117 16.88 1.20 -13.45
C ARG A 117 16.88 0.40 -14.74
N ASP A 118 16.90 -0.92 -14.65
CA ASP A 118 16.92 -1.82 -15.80
C ASP A 118 16.07 -3.08 -15.56
N GLU A 119 15.82 -3.82 -16.63
CA GLU A 119 14.98 -5.03 -16.61
C GLU A 119 15.53 -6.10 -15.66
N ASP A 120 16.85 -6.30 -15.67
CA ASP A 120 17.49 -7.28 -14.79
C ASP A 120 17.30 -6.91 -13.31
N GLU A 121 17.38 -5.62 -12.97
CA GLU A 121 17.08 -5.10 -11.63
C GLU A 121 15.62 -5.32 -11.25
N ALA A 122 14.68 -5.06 -12.16
CA ALA A 122 13.26 -5.31 -11.90
C ALA A 122 13.00 -6.79 -11.57
N VAL A 123 13.56 -7.72 -12.35
CA VAL A 123 13.42 -9.17 -12.12
C VAL A 123 14.08 -9.59 -10.80
N ARG A 124 15.26 -9.07 -10.47
CA ARG A 124 15.92 -9.34 -9.19
C ARG A 124 15.08 -8.86 -8.01
N LEU A 125 14.55 -7.63 -8.07
CA LEU A 125 13.73 -7.07 -7.00
C LEU A 125 12.40 -7.82 -6.85
N ALA A 126 11.73 -8.14 -7.96
CA ALA A 126 10.49 -8.93 -7.90
C ALA A 126 10.70 -10.28 -7.19
N ASN A 127 11.80 -10.97 -7.51
CA ASN A 127 12.14 -12.27 -6.97
C ASN A 127 12.83 -12.24 -5.58
N ASP A 128 13.26 -11.08 -5.09
CA ASP A 128 13.84 -10.95 -3.74
C ASP A 128 12.72 -10.93 -2.68
N SER A 129 12.04 -12.07 -2.57
CA SER A 129 10.93 -12.35 -1.67
C SER A 129 10.85 -13.85 -1.39
N PRO A 130 10.41 -14.27 -0.18
CA PRO A 130 10.09 -15.68 0.06
C PRO A 130 8.78 -16.13 -0.61
N PHE A 131 8.01 -15.21 -1.19
CA PHE A 131 6.70 -15.47 -1.81
C PHE A 131 6.79 -15.62 -3.35
N GLY A 132 5.75 -16.17 -3.98
CA GLY A 132 5.72 -16.41 -5.43
C GLY A 132 4.33 -16.73 -6.01
N LEU A 133 3.27 -16.09 -5.49
CA LEU A 133 1.89 -16.41 -5.87
C LEU A 133 1.48 -15.80 -7.22
N THR A 134 1.78 -14.51 -7.43
CA THR A 134 1.48 -13.75 -8.65
C THR A 134 2.55 -12.68 -8.88
N ALA A 135 2.75 -12.29 -10.14
CA ALA A 135 3.62 -11.19 -10.56
C ALA A 135 2.96 -10.38 -11.68
#